data_AF-A0A182Q021-F1
#
_entry.id   AF-A0A182Q021-F1
#
_cell.length_a   1.000
_cell.length_b   1.000
_cell.length_c   1.000
_cell.angle_alpha   90.00
_cell.angle_beta   90.00
_cell.angle_gamma   90.00
#
_symmetry.space_group_name_H-M   'P 1'
#
loop_
_entity.id
_entity.type
_entity.pdbx_description
1 polymer ?
#
loop_
_entity_poly.entity_id
_entity_poly.type
_entity_poly.pdbx_seq_one_letter_code
_entity_poly.pdbx_strand_id
1 'polypeptide(L)'
;LLRLQQIYQGLRPGNETFHVETVKRIANVSDAIEFLRTIEELNRWSRKHIVLDCSTEQAKDIVVSHVRDITLGKRTYHYLLSGLVMDDRWESEVIEYGAINITGFRIVDTSKKYVKEFLDGWKRLDPTTSQGAGKELISAQAALMYDAVFVLVEAFSKIMRKKPDQFRAYTMRNRGQPFNLPTNGTRTLDCNTSKGWVTPWEHGDKISRYLRKVEISGLTGDIRFNEDGKRQNYTLHVVEMTVNSAMVKVAEWSDEGGLAPVVAKYTRLKTDMHYERNKTYVVTTIIEEPYIMLRQPEPGETLETNERFEGYCKDLAELVAKKLGINYELRIVKDGQYGSENPDVKGGWDGMVGELVRKEADFAIAPMTITSERERVIDFSKPFMSLGISIMIKRPVKQKPSVFSFLNPLSKEIWVSIFGGMGMGLISDR
;
A
#
# COMPACT_ATOMS: atom_id res chain seq x y z
N LEU A 1 24.48 2.90 -5.10
CA LEU A 1 23.16 2.66 -5.72
C LEU A 1 23.03 3.63 -6.90
N LEU A 2 22.83 3.10 -8.09
CA LEU A 2 22.66 3.90 -9.31
C LEU A 2 21.36 4.71 -9.18
N ARG A 3 21.39 6.02 -9.46
CA ARG A 3 20.15 6.82 -9.55
C ARG A 3 19.36 6.39 -10.78
N LEU A 4 18.04 6.53 -10.77
CA LEU A 4 17.16 6.17 -11.89
C LEU A 4 17.62 6.81 -13.20
N GLN A 5 18.14 8.04 -13.11
CA GLN A 5 18.76 8.77 -14.23
C GLN A 5 19.93 8.02 -14.88
N GLN A 6 20.76 7.32 -14.10
CA GLN A 6 21.90 6.54 -14.61
C GLN A 6 21.44 5.23 -15.23
N ILE A 7 20.38 4.61 -14.68
CA ILE A 7 19.76 3.44 -15.28
C ILE A 7 19.17 3.81 -16.65
N TYR A 8 18.45 4.93 -16.73
CA TYR A 8 17.89 5.43 -17.99
C TYR A 8 18.96 5.71 -19.05
N GLN A 9 20.10 6.31 -18.65
CA GLN A 9 21.22 6.58 -19.56
C GLN A 9 21.98 5.33 -19.99
N GLY A 10 21.93 4.25 -19.19
CA GLY A 10 22.62 2.98 -19.46
C GLY A 10 21.78 1.97 -20.26
N LEU A 11 20.47 2.18 -20.39
CA LEU A 11 19.58 1.29 -21.12
C LEU A 11 19.81 1.44 -22.64
N ARG A 12 20.29 0.36 -23.27
CA ARG A 12 20.27 0.23 -24.72
C ARG A 12 18.88 -0.28 -25.13
N PRO A 13 18.21 0.32 -26.14
CA PRO A 13 16.93 -0.18 -26.60
C PRO A 13 17.10 -1.62 -27.15
N GLY A 14 16.41 -2.57 -26.53
CA GLY A 14 16.36 -3.99 -26.89
C GLY A 14 14.94 -4.55 -26.72
N ASN A 15 14.76 -5.87 -26.84
CA ASN A 15 13.43 -6.53 -26.82
C ASN A 15 12.63 -6.37 -25.51
N GLU A 16 13.27 -6.01 -24.40
CA GLU A 16 12.59 -5.65 -23.15
C GLU A 16 12.46 -4.12 -23.08
N THR A 17 11.42 -3.59 -23.73
CA THR A 17 11.18 -2.15 -23.80
C THR A 17 10.53 -1.66 -22.50
N PHE A 18 11.28 -0.95 -21.66
CA PHE A 18 10.72 -0.21 -20.52
C PHE A 18 9.94 1.00 -21.07
N HIS A 19 8.61 0.96 -21.01
CA HIS A 19 7.77 2.07 -21.45
C HIS A 19 7.61 3.07 -20.30
N VAL A 20 8.18 4.26 -20.46
CA VAL A 20 8.02 5.37 -19.51
C VAL A 20 7.03 6.36 -20.11
N GLU A 21 5.85 6.46 -19.50
CA GLU A 21 4.83 7.41 -19.95
C GLU A 21 5.21 8.85 -19.58
N THR A 22 5.65 9.08 -18.35
CA THR A 22 5.96 10.41 -17.83
C THR A 22 7.10 10.40 -16.80
N VAL A 23 7.85 11.51 -16.75
CA VAL A 23 8.90 11.76 -15.76
C VAL A 23 8.78 13.20 -15.26
N LYS A 24 8.71 13.38 -13.93
CA LYS A 24 8.70 14.70 -13.29
C LYS A 24 9.79 14.78 -12.22
N ARG A 25 10.60 15.84 -12.28
CA ARG A 25 11.49 16.20 -11.16
C ARG A 25 10.67 16.93 -10.10
N ILE A 26 10.67 16.42 -8.89
CA ILE A 26 9.96 16.99 -7.74
C ILE A 26 10.92 17.79 -6.87
N ALA A 27 10.48 18.93 -6.32
CA ALA A 27 11.25 19.68 -5.33
C ALA A 27 10.76 19.38 -3.91
N ASN A 28 9.44 19.24 -3.74
CA ASN A 28 8.79 18.94 -2.47
C ASN A 28 7.70 17.86 -2.62
N VAL A 29 7.12 17.45 -1.49
CA VAL A 29 6.06 16.42 -1.43
C VAL A 29 4.77 16.90 -2.11
N SER A 30 4.40 18.17 -1.96
CA SER A 30 3.21 18.76 -2.57
C SER A 30 3.26 18.71 -4.10
N ASP A 31 4.41 19.00 -4.72
CA ASP A 31 4.61 18.93 -6.18
C ASP A 31 4.37 17.53 -6.73
N ALA A 32 4.69 16.51 -5.92
CA ALA A 32 4.47 15.10 -6.24
C ALA A 32 2.98 14.77 -6.17
N ILE A 33 2.29 15.16 -5.09
CA ILE A 33 0.85 14.92 -4.94
C ILE A 33 0.04 15.63 -6.03
N GLU A 34 0.37 16.90 -6.34
CA GLU A 34 -0.26 17.63 -7.43
C GLU A 34 -0.08 16.92 -8.77
N PHE A 35 1.12 16.40 -9.04
CA PHE A 35 1.36 15.60 -10.23
C PHE A 35 0.52 14.32 -10.27
N LEU A 36 0.44 13.60 -9.15
CA LEU A 36 -0.38 12.39 -9.07
C LEU A 36 -1.85 12.70 -9.32
N ARG A 37 -2.36 13.86 -8.86
CA ARG A 37 -3.73 14.31 -9.14
C ARG A 37 -3.96 14.53 -10.64
N THR A 38 -3.02 15.17 -11.34
CA THR A 38 -3.14 15.34 -12.80
C THR A 38 -3.19 14.00 -13.55
N ILE A 39 -2.45 12.98 -13.08
CA ILE A 39 -2.50 11.64 -13.67
C ILE A 39 -3.85 10.96 -13.36
N GLU A 40 -4.37 11.16 -12.15
CA GLU A 40 -5.67 10.63 -11.74
C GLU A 40 -6.83 11.24 -12.53
N GLU A 41 -6.77 12.54 -12.83
CA GLU A 41 -7.75 13.24 -13.68
C GLU A 41 -7.77 12.71 -15.12
N LEU A 42 -6.61 12.33 -15.67
CA LEU A 42 -6.52 11.78 -17.02
C LEU A 42 -7.10 10.37 -17.11
N ASN A 43 -6.81 9.51 -16.14
CA ASN A 43 -7.30 8.13 -16.15
C ASN A 43 -7.34 7.50 -14.76
N ARG A 44 -8.42 7.77 -14.01
CA ARG A 44 -8.63 7.31 -12.63
C ARG A 44 -8.47 5.80 -12.43
N TRP A 45 -9.01 4.98 -13.35
CA TRP A 45 -9.09 3.53 -13.18
C TRP A 45 -7.92 2.74 -13.74
N SER A 46 -7.04 3.38 -14.51
CA SER A 46 -5.83 2.75 -14.98
C SER A 46 -4.92 2.35 -13.83
N ARG A 47 -4.23 1.22 -13.99
CA ARG A 47 -3.16 0.80 -13.07
C ARG A 47 -1.94 1.66 -13.31
N LYS A 48 -1.46 2.33 -12.27
CA LYS A 48 -0.35 3.26 -12.31
C LYS A 48 0.83 2.68 -11.54
N HIS A 49 1.95 2.47 -12.23
CA HIS A 49 3.18 1.97 -11.62
C HIS A 49 4.15 3.15 -11.49
N ILE A 50 4.40 3.59 -10.26
CA ILE A 50 5.16 4.80 -9.96
C ILE A 50 6.50 4.42 -9.34
N VAL A 51 7.60 4.88 -9.93
CA VAL A 51 8.93 4.72 -9.36
C VAL A 51 9.35 6.01 -8.65
N LEU A 52 9.67 5.91 -7.36
CA LEU A 52 10.14 7.04 -6.55
C LEU A 52 11.65 6.95 -6.35
N ASP A 53 12.37 7.90 -6.95
CA ASP A 53 13.83 8.08 -6.79
C ASP A 53 14.13 9.38 -6.03
N CYS A 54 13.80 9.38 -4.73
CA CYS A 54 14.02 10.51 -3.81
C CYS A 54 14.57 10.02 -2.46
N SER A 55 14.75 10.92 -1.49
CA SER A 55 15.22 10.54 -0.17
C SER A 55 14.21 9.63 0.54
N THR A 56 14.68 8.80 1.48
CA THR A 56 13.85 7.91 2.29
C THR A 56 12.68 8.63 2.97
N GLU A 57 12.94 9.83 3.49
CA GLU A 57 11.94 10.68 4.16
C GLU A 57 10.89 11.18 3.17
N GLN A 58 11.32 11.76 2.05
CA GLN A 58 10.40 12.26 1.01
C GLN A 58 9.55 11.15 0.41
N ALA A 59 10.13 9.97 0.15
CA ALA A 59 9.39 8.83 -0.39
C ALA A 59 8.26 8.39 0.54
N LYS A 60 8.53 8.34 1.86
CA LYS A 60 7.51 8.05 2.86
C LYS A 60 6.43 9.13 2.85
N ASP A 61 6.81 10.41 2.98
CA ASP A 61 5.87 11.54 3.04
C ASP A 61 4.94 11.62 1.83
N ILE A 62 5.44 11.29 0.64
CA ILE A 62 4.63 11.19 -0.59
C ILE A 62 3.59 10.09 -0.46
N VAL A 63 3.99 8.90 -0.03
CA VAL A 63 3.05 7.78 0.16
C VAL A 63 2.04 8.10 1.27
N VAL A 64 2.48 8.70 2.39
CA VAL A 64 1.61 9.17 3.49
C VAL A 64 0.55 10.13 2.96
N SER A 65 1.00 11.14 2.23
CA SER A 65 0.15 12.20 1.71
C SER A 65 -0.80 11.69 0.64
N HIS A 66 -0.37 10.75 -0.21
CA HIS A 66 -1.25 10.06 -1.14
C HIS A 66 -2.36 9.35 -0.40
N VAL A 67 -2.03 8.48 0.57
CA VAL A 67 -3.02 7.67 1.28
C VAL A 67 -4.07 8.53 2.02
N ARG A 68 -3.65 9.70 2.52
CA ARG A 68 -4.55 10.66 3.17
C ARG A 68 -5.41 11.45 2.18
N ASP A 69 -5.03 11.52 0.92
CA ASP A 69 -5.78 12.23 -0.12
C ASP A 69 -6.92 11.37 -0.67
N ILE A 70 -8.15 11.85 -0.50
CA ILE A 70 -9.38 11.18 -0.95
C ILE A 70 -9.54 11.24 -2.48
N THR A 71 -8.84 12.17 -3.14
CA THR A 71 -8.92 12.34 -4.59
C THR A 71 -8.14 11.27 -5.35
N LEU A 72 -7.12 10.68 -4.72
CA LEU A 72 -6.25 9.69 -5.34
C LEU A 72 -6.73 8.26 -5.04
N GLY A 73 -6.79 7.42 -6.08
CA GLY A 73 -7.11 6.00 -5.94
C GLY A 73 -6.02 5.23 -5.18
N LYS A 74 -6.41 4.42 -4.20
CA LYS A 74 -5.44 3.61 -3.42
C LYS A 74 -5.10 2.28 -4.11
N ARG A 75 -6.12 1.59 -4.66
CA ARG A 75 -5.98 0.24 -5.26
C ARG A 75 -5.46 0.24 -6.70
N THR A 76 -5.41 1.40 -7.34
CA THR A 76 -4.94 1.55 -8.73
C THR A 76 -3.45 1.85 -8.82
N TYR A 77 -2.78 2.12 -7.69
CA TYR A 77 -1.37 2.49 -7.66
C TYR A 77 -0.49 1.36 -7.12
N HIS A 78 0.71 1.27 -7.70
CA HIS A 78 1.81 0.46 -7.21
C HIS A 78 3.08 1.30 -7.18
N TYR A 79 3.66 1.47 -6.00
CA TYR A 79 4.91 2.19 -5.81
C TYR A 79 6.12 1.26 -5.80
N LEU A 80 7.15 1.62 -6.55
CA LEU A 80 8.50 1.07 -6.43
C LEU A 80 9.42 2.12 -5.81
N LEU A 81 9.96 1.82 -4.62
CA LEU A 81 10.92 2.69 -3.95
C LEU A 81 12.33 2.27 -4.36
N SER A 82 13.05 3.13 -5.09
CA SER A 82 14.39 2.80 -5.61
C SER A 82 15.46 2.71 -4.52
N GLY A 83 15.27 3.42 -3.41
CA GLY A 83 16.20 3.48 -2.28
C GLY A 83 16.07 2.31 -1.30
N LEU A 84 16.99 2.25 -0.34
CA LEU A 84 16.94 1.32 0.81
C LEU A 84 15.97 1.86 1.89
N VAL A 85 14.72 2.09 1.50
CA VAL A 85 13.69 2.74 2.33
C VAL A 85 13.00 1.73 3.26
N MET A 86 13.06 0.44 2.92
CA MET A 86 12.32 -0.62 3.62
C MET A 86 12.99 -1.15 4.89
N ASP A 87 14.21 -0.68 5.21
CA ASP A 87 14.87 -0.98 6.48
C ASP A 87 14.30 -0.17 7.66
N ASP A 88 13.67 0.97 7.38
CA ASP A 88 13.04 1.79 8.41
C ASP A 88 11.66 1.27 8.82
N ARG A 89 11.18 1.69 10.00
CA ARG A 89 9.80 1.43 10.44
C ARG A 89 8.79 2.31 9.67
N TRP A 90 7.70 1.69 9.22
CA TRP A 90 6.60 2.33 8.47
C TRP A 90 5.26 2.39 9.25
N GLU A 91 5.15 1.67 10.36
CA GLU A 91 3.86 1.25 10.94
C GLU A 91 3.12 2.27 11.82
N SER A 92 3.75 3.36 12.28
CA SER A 92 3.18 4.18 13.36
C SER A 92 2.28 5.33 12.93
N GLU A 93 2.16 5.68 11.64
CA GLU A 93 1.47 6.93 11.26
C GLU A 93 0.24 6.75 10.35
N VAL A 94 0.06 5.61 9.69
CA VAL A 94 -1.14 5.36 8.87
C VAL A 94 -1.45 3.86 8.81
N ILE A 95 -2.46 3.41 9.56
CA ILE A 95 -3.06 2.06 9.44
C ILE A 95 -3.53 1.79 8.00
N GLU A 96 -3.76 2.85 7.22
CA GLU A 96 -4.13 2.81 5.81
C GLU A 96 -2.94 2.60 4.83
N TYR A 97 -1.67 2.44 5.27
CA TYR A 97 -0.55 2.09 4.36
C TYR A 97 -0.69 0.71 3.71
N GLY A 98 -1.53 -0.14 4.29
CA GLY A 98 -1.95 -1.35 3.59
C GLY A 98 -2.68 -1.02 2.28
N ALA A 99 -3.34 0.13 2.14
CA ALA A 99 -4.25 0.38 1.03
C ALA A 99 -3.60 0.49 -0.37
N ILE A 100 -2.26 0.56 -0.46
CA ILE A 100 -1.51 0.70 -1.70
C ILE A 100 -0.42 -0.38 -1.76
N ASN A 101 -0.18 -0.95 -2.93
CA ASN A 101 0.91 -1.91 -3.12
C ASN A 101 2.25 -1.17 -3.20
N ILE A 102 3.22 -1.59 -2.38
CA ILE A 102 4.55 -0.99 -2.35
C ILE A 102 5.60 -2.09 -2.45
N THR A 103 6.54 -1.93 -3.37
CA THR A 103 7.73 -2.75 -3.49
C THR A 103 8.95 -1.88 -3.22
N GLY A 104 9.93 -2.42 -2.52
CA GLY A 104 11.19 -1.71 -2.26
C GLY A 104 12.30 -2.66 -1.87
N PHE A 105 13.43 -2.05 -1.53
CA PHE A 105 14.66 -2.77 -1.24
C PHE A 105 15.06 -2.62 0.22
N ARG A 106 15.61 -3.71 0.75
CA ARG A 106 16.13 -3.82 2.10
C ARG A 106 17.53 -4.43 2.07
N ILE A 107 18.46 -3.92 2.88
CA ILE A 107 19.83 -4.46 2.97
C ILE A 107 20.11 -5.22 4.27
N VAL A 108 19.38 -4.92 5.36
CA VAL A 108 19.61 -5.58 6.64
C VAL A 108 18.79 -6.86 6.73
N ASP A 109 19.48 -8.00 6.86
CA ASP A 109 18.84 -9.30 7.00
C ASP A 109 18.54 -9.63 8.47
N THR A 110 17.30 -9.40 8.89
CA THR A 110 16.82 -9.71 10.25
C THR A 110 16.72 -11.20 10.54
N SER A 111 16.89 -12.08 9.56
CA SER A 111 16.88 -13.53 9.80
C SER A 111 18.17 -14.00 10.48
N LYS A 112 19.29 -13.29 10.28
CA LYS A 112 20.61 -13.64 10.82
C LYS A 112 20.69 -13.43 12.33
N LYS A 113 21.26 -14.41 13.05
CA LYS A 113 21.35 -14.41 14.51
C LYS A 113 22.06 -13.17 15.08
N TYR A 114 23.23 -12.83 14.53
CA TYR A 114 24.01 -11.69 15.01
C TYR A 114 23.31 -10.33 14.77
N VAL A 115 22.48 -10.23 13.71
CA VAL A 115 21.66 -9.03 13.46
C VAL A 115 20.56 -8.92 14.50
N LYS A 116 19.90 -10.04 14.84
CA LYS A 116 18.88 -10.06 15.91
C LYS A 116 19.47 -9.64 17.26
N GLU A 117 20.63 -10.17 17.62
CA GLU A 117 21.33 -9.80 18.86
C GLU A 117 21.69 -8.31 18.89
N PHE A 118 22.14 -7.75 17.77
CA PHE A 118 22.37 -6.31 17.64
C PHE A 118 21.07 -5.51 17.82
N LEU A 119 19.98 -5.92 17.17
CA LEU A 119 18.69 -5.23 17.26
C LEU A 119 18.08 -5.28 18.68
N ASP A 120 18.28 -6.37 19.40
CA ASP A 120 17.86 -6.50 20.81
C ASP A 120 18.59 -5.50 21.72
N GLY A 121 19.87 -5.24 21.44
CA GLY A 121 20.64 -4.19 22.10
C GLY A 121 20.19 -2.79 21.67
N TRP A 122 20.00 -2.58 20.36
CA TRP A 122 19.55 -1.33 19.75
C TRP A 122 18.22 -0.84 20.31
N LYS A 123 17.26 -1.75 20.53
CA LYS A 123 15.94 -1.47 21.10
C LYS A 123 15.99 -0.99 22.56
N ARG A 124 17.04 -1.34 23.31
CA ARG A 124 17.20 -0.97 24.73
C ARG A 124 17.89 0.39 24.93
N LEU A 125 18.44 0.97 23.86
CA LEU A 125 19.10 2.27 23.93
C LEU A 125 18.08 3.38 24.17
N ASP A 126 18.43 4.34 25.01
CA ASP A 126 17.59 5.50 25.30
C ASP A 126 17.61 6.48 24.11
N PRO A 127 16.45 6.75 23.46
CA PRO A 127 16.35 7.68 22.34
C PRO A 127 16.82 9.11 22.66
N THR A 128 16.79 9.52 23.94
CA THR A 128 17.23 10.87 24.35
C THR A 128 18.74 11.05 24.26
N THR A 129 19.49 9.98 24.55
CA THR A 129 20.96 9.96 24.48
C THR A 129 21.45 9.62 23.08
N SER A 130 20.71 8.76 22.37
CA SER A 130 21.06 8.25 21.05
C SER A 130 19.90 8.49 20.09
N GLN A 131 19.91 9.66 19.44
CA GLN A 131 18.84 10.03 18.51
C GLN A 131 18.66 8.97 17.42
N GLY A 132 17.43 8.49 17.26
CA GLY A 132 17.07 7.45 16.29
C GLY A 132 17.25 6.01 16.78
N ALA A 133 17.89 5.78 17.94
CA ALA A 133 17.98 4.49 18.61
C ALA A 133 16.72 4.18 19.45
N GLY A 134 16.66 3.00 20.09
CA GLY A 134 15.50 2.57 20.87
C GLY A 134 14.31 2.10 20.02
N LYS A 135 14.54 1.84 18.73
CA LYS A 135 13.54 1.34 17.78
C LYS A 135 13.74 -0.17 17.54
N GLU A 136 12.72 -0.85 17.02
CA GLU A 136 12.82 -2.28 16.69
C GLU A 136 13.69 -2.56 15.46
N LEU A 137 13.82 -1.57 14.57
CA LEU A 137 14.57 -1.65 13.33
C LEU A 137 15.62 -0.52 13.28
N ILE A 138 16.66 -0.75 12.50
CA ILE A 138 17.73 0.22 12.20
C ILE A 138 17.62 0.65 10.73
N SER A 139 17.86 1.93 10.46
CA SER A 139 17.87 2.44 9.09
C SER A 139 19.04 1.88 8.28
N ALA A 140 18.87 1.74 6.96
CA ALA A 140 19.96 1.30 6.09
C ALA A 140 21.20 2.21 6.19
N GLN A 141 20.98 3.52 6.34
CA GLN A 141 22.07 4.49 6.50
C GLN A 141 22.84 4.29 7.81
N ALA A 142 22.13 4.05 8.92
CA ALA A 142 22.75 3.79 10.21
C ALA A 142 23.48 2.43 10.23
N ALA A 143 22.91 1.40 9.60
CA ALA A 143 23.56 0.10 9.45
C ALA A 143 24.86 0.18 8.62
N LEU A 144 24.84 0.92 7.51
CA LEU A 144 26.04 1.19 6.71
C LEU A 144 27.10 1.97 7.50
N MET A 145 26.69 2.94 8.32
CA MET A 145 27.61 3.70 9.18
C MET A 145 28.25 2.80 10.25
N TYR A 146 27.45 1.93 10.89
CA TYR A 146 27.92 0.95 11.85
C TYR A 146 29.01 0.06 11.22
N ASP A 147 28.70 -0.53 10.07
CA ASP A 147 29.63 -1.38 9.33
C ASP A 147 30.90 -0.63 8.85
N ALA A 148 30.76 0.65 8.47
CA ALA A 148 31.90 1.47 8.04
C ALA A 148 32.95 1.65 9.15
N VAL A 149 32.54 1.73 10.42
CA VAL A 149 33.48 1.79 11.55
C VAL A 149 34.30 0.50 11.62
N PHE A 150 33.69 -0.66 11.44
CA PHE A 150 34.42 -1.94 11.44
C PHE A 150 35.36 -2.08 10.25
N VAL A 151 34.98 -1.56 9.08
CA VAL A 151 35.88 -1.50 7.91
C VAL A 151 37.13 -0.68 8.23
N LEU A 152 36.96 0.50 8.87
CA LEU A 152 38.08 1.34 9.28
C LEU A 152 38.97 0.62 10.31
N VAL A 153 38.37 0.02 11.34
CA VAL A 153 39.09 -0.71 12.39
C VAL A 153 39.90 -1.86 11.80
N GLU A 154 39.31 -2.66 10.92
CA GLU A 154 39.98 -3.80 10.30
C GLU A 154 41.12 -3.35 9.37
N ALA A 155 40.91 -2.28 8.59
CA ALA A 155 41.96 -1.71 7.74
C ALA A 155 43.15 -1.23 8.57
N PHE A 156 42.91 -0.45 9.64
CA PHE A 156 43.99 0.03 10.51
C PHE A 156 44.65 -1.10 11.31
N SER A 157 43.89 -2.09 11.77
CA SER A 157 44.42 -3.30 12.41
C SER A 157 45.39 -4.04 11.49
N LYS A 158 45.02 -4.24 10.21
CA LYS A 158 45.89 -4.84 9.19
C LYS A 158 47.15 -4.01 8.94
N ILE A 159 47.04 -2.68 8.90
CA ILE A 159 48.21 -1.80 8.74
C ILE A 159 49.15 -1.92 9.94
N MET A 160 48.62 -1.82 11.16
CA MET A 160 49.39 -1.86 12.40
C MET A 160 50.04 -3.23 12.62
N ARG A 161 49.37 -4.33 12.26
CA ARG A 161 49.94 -5.68 12.29
C ARG A 161 51.12 -5.84 11.32
N LYS A 162 51.02 -5.27 10.12
CA LYS A 162 52.08 -5.39 9.12
C LYS A 162 53.26 -4.45 9.38
N LYS A 163 53.01 -3.24 9.87
CA LYS A 163 54.01 -2.22 10.19
C LYS A 163 53.59 -1.40 11.41
N PRO A 164 53.92 -1.85 12.64
CA PRO A 164 53.50 -1.19 13.88
C PRO A 164 54.05 0.24 14.02
N ASP A 165 55.21 0.53 13.44
CA ASP A 165 55.84 1.85 13.52
C ASP A 165 55.39 2.81 12.40
N GLN A 166 54.50 2.39 11.49
CA GLN A 166 54.13 3.17 10.29
C GLN A 166 53.53 4.55 10.62
N PHE A 167 52.93 4.71 11.80
CA PHE A 167 52.34 5.98 12.24
C PHE A 167 52.97 6.55 13.53
N ARG A 168 54.05 5.97 14.07
CA ARG A 168 54.63 6.41 15.35
C ARG A 168 55.09 7.86 15.36
N ALA A 169 55.61 8.34 14.24
CA ALA A 169 56.01 9.74 14.08
C ALA A 169 54.84 10.73 14.20
N TYR A 170 53.60 10.27 13.98
CA TYR A 170 52.38 11.08 14.02
C TYR A 170 51.55 10.88 15.30
N THR A 171 51.69 9.73 15.98
CA THR A 171 50.91 9.42 17.20
C THR A 171 51.61 9.81 18.50
N MET A 172 52.94 9.90 18.51
CA MET A 172 53.71 10.38 19.66
C MET A 172 53.71 11.91 19.71
N ARG A 173 52.57 12.50 20.12
CA ARG A 173 52.51 13.92 20.47
C ARG A 173 53.24 14.10 21.80
N ASN A 174 54.47 14.62 21.77
CA ASN A 174 55.25 14.94 22.96
C ASN A 174 54.40 15.80 23.92
N ARG A 175 54.09 15.26 25.11
CA ARG A 175 53.17 15.80 26.11
C ARG A 175 53.69 17.05 26.86
N GLY A 176 54.55 17.87 26.24
CA GLY A 176 55.25 18.94 26.97
C GLY A 176 55.95 20.02 26.15
N GLN A 177 55.62 20.26 24.88
CA GLN A 177 56.18 21.40 24.15
C GLN A 177 55.12 22.46 23.79
N PRO A 178 55.39 23.75 24.08
CA PRO A 178 54.50 24.84 23.71
C PRO A 178 54.48 25.05 22.19
N PHE A 179 53.33 25.53 21.72
CA PHE A 179 53.01 25.92 20.35
C PHE A 179 54.16 26.71 19.69
N ASN A 180 55.02 26.04 18.93
CA ASN A 180 55.80 26.62 17.83
C ASN A 180 56.18 25.49 16.86
N LEU A 181 55.48 25.43 15.72
CA LEU A 181 56.00 24.78 14.51
C LEU A 181 57.25 25.55 14.03
N PRO A 182 58.13 25.00 13.16
CA PRO A 182 58.56 23.62 12.94
C PRO A 182 60.11 23.49 12.99
N THR A 183 60.65 22.29 13.18
CA THR A 183 61.86 21.87 12.45
C THR A 183 61.74 20.36 12.16
N ASN A 184 61.16 20.05 10.99
CA ASN A 184 60.90 18.70 10.47
C ASN A 184 60.00 17.77 11.31
N GLY A 185 58.72 17.63 10.94
CA GLY A 185 58.00 16.41 11.34
C GLY A 185 56.52 16.27 11.02
N THR A 186 55.72 17.33 11.01
CA THR A 186 54.29 17.20 10.65
C THR A 186 53.90 18.30 9.67
N ARG A 187 53.94 17.99 8.38
CA ARG A 187 53.31 18.82 7.34
C ARG A 187 51.81 18.81 7.62
N THR A 188 51.26 19.95 8.05
CA THR A 188 49.82 20.14 8.14
C THR A 188 49.23 19.95 6.75
N LEU A 189 48.17 19.13 6.62
CA LEU A 189 47.47 18.94 5.36
C LEU A 189 46.74 20.26 5.03
N ASP A 190 47.32 21.07 4.15
CA ASP A 190 46.67 22.28 3.63
C ASP A 190 45.84 21.91 2.38
N CYS A 191 44.53 22.07 2.48
CA CYS A 191 43.60 21.82 1.38
C CYS A 191 43.40 23.05 0.48
N ASN A 192 44.07 24.16 0.75
CA ASN A 192 43.91 25.40 0.00
C ASN A 192 44.55 25.33 -1.39
N THR A 193 43.71 25.09 -2.40
CA THR A 193 44.10 24.98 -3.81
C THR A 193 44.55 26.32 -4.41
N SER A 194 44.29 27.45 -3.75
CA SER A 194 44.72 28.77 -4.25
C SER A 194 46.24 29.00 -4.15
N LYS A 195 46.94 28.25 -3.31
CA LYS A 195 48.39 28.37 -3.08
C LYS A 195 49.23 27.47 -4.00
N GLY A 196 48.61 26.80 -4.97
CA GLY A 196 49.27 25.89 -5.91
C GLY A 196 48.89 24.42 -5.71
N TRP A 197 49.74 23.52 -6.21
CA TRP A 197 49.47 22.07 -6.21
C TRP A 197 49.48 21.49 -4.79
N VAL A 198 48.34 20.91 -4.38
CA VAL A 198 48.21 20.22 -3.10
C VAL A 198 49.05 18.95 -3.14
N THR A 199 50.05 18.86 -2.27
CA THR A 199 50.90 17.66 -2.19
C THR A 199 50.13 16.54 -1.48
N PRO A 200 49.84 15.40 -2.13
CA PRO A 200 49.11 14.31 -1.50
C PRO A 200 49.87 13.72 -0.31
N TRP A 201 49.14 13.27 0.71
CA TRP A 201 49.78 12.61 1.84
C TRP A 201 50.38 11.26 1.44
N GLU A 202 51.64 11.03 1.79
CA GLU A 202 52.43 9.86 1.44
C GLU A 202 51.85 8.50 1.92
N HIS A 203 50.92 8.53 2.88
CA HIS A 203 50.26 7.33 3.40
C HIS A 203 48.81 7.18 2.91
N GLY A 204 48.24 8.19 2.24
CA GLY A 204 46.85 8.17 1.78
C GLY A 204 46.55 6.99 0.84
N ASP A 205 47.38 6.80 -0.19
CA ASP A 205 47.23 5.68 -1.13
C ASP A 205 47.38 4.30 -0.45
N LYS A 206 48.30 4.19 0.50
CA LYS A 206 48.48 2.95 1.29
C LYS A 206 47.20 2.64 2.08
N ILE A 207 46.65 3.62 2.80
CA ILE A 207 45.42 3.46 3.58
C ILE A 207 44.25 3.08 2.67
N SER A 208 44.08 3.79 1.55
CA SER A 208 43.05 3.48 0.54
C SER A 208 43.15 2.04 0.00
N ARG A 209 44.38 1.53 -0.23
CA ARG A 209 44.59 0.14 -0.64
C ARG A 209 44.24 -0.88 0.44
N TYR A 210 44.49 -0.58 1.71
CA TYR A 210 44.06 -1.47 2.81
C TYR A 210 42.55 -1.46 2.99
N LEU A 211 41.90 -0.30 2.87
CA LEU A 211 40.44 -0.19 2.94
C LEU A 211 39.76 -1.02 1.85
N ARG A 212 40.26 -0.96 0.60
CA ARG A 212 39.73 -1.77 -0.51
C ARG A 212 39.95 -3.28 -0.34
N LYS A 213 40.90 -3.70 0.49
CA LYS A 213 41.22 -5.11 0.79
C LYS A 213 40.54 -5.62 2.08
N VAL A 214 39.64 -4.84 2.65
CA VAL A 214 38.85 -5.31 3.79
C VAL A 214 37.77 -6.26 3.27
N GLU A 215 37.68 -7.41 3.92
CA GLU A 215 36.62 -8.39 3.73
C GLU A 215 36.11 -8.76 5.12
N ILE A 216 34.88 -8.35 5.43
CA ILE A 216 34.24 -8.60 6.72
C ILE A 216 32.75 -8.89 6.49
N SER A 217 32.11 -9.50 7.49
CA SER A 217 30.64 -9.65 7.53
C SER A 217 30.08 -8.71 8.59
N GLY A 218 29.16 -7.84 8.19
CA GLY A 218 28.52 -6.83 9.04
C GLY A 218 26.99 -6.97 9.05
N LEU A 219 26.31 -5.93 9.56
CA LEU A 219 24.85 -5.85 9.59
C LEU A 219 24.25 -5.86 8.18
N THR A 220 24.96 -5.27 7.22
CA THR A 220 24.54 -5.20 5.81
C THR A 220 24.97 -6.43 5.00
N GLY A 221 25.40 -7.52 5.65
CA GLY A 221 25.88 -8.74 4.98
C GLY A 221 27.39 -8.72 4.72
N ASP A 222 27.82 -9.37 3.65
CA ASP A 222 29.25 -9.46 3.32
C ASP A 222 29.73 -8.17 2.65
N ILE A 223 30.86 -7.65 3.14
CA ILE A 223 31.41 -6.37 2.74
C ILE A 223 32.74 -6.63 2.07
N ARG A 224 32.77 -6.43 0.76
CA ARG A 224 33.98 -6.48 -0.08
C ARG A 224 33.96 -5.32 -1.07
N PHE A 225 35.12 -4.86 -1.49
CA PHE A 225 35.25 -3.74 -2.41
C PHE A 225 36.03 -4.13 -3.66
N ASN A 226 35.66 -3.53 -4.79
CA ASN A 226 36.43 -3.62 -6.02
C ASN A 226 37.63 -2.65 -6.01
N GLU A 227 38.39 -2.63 -7.10
CA GLU A 227 39.53 -1.71 -7.26
C GLU A 227 39.13 -0.23 -7.21
N ASP A 228 37.90 0.11 -7.59
CA ASP A 228 37.36 1.48 -7.52
C ASP A 228 36.81 1.85 -6.13
N GLY A 229 36.77 0.91 -5.17
CA GLY A 229 36.15 1.11 -3.87
C GLY A 229 34.62 0.99 -3.86
N LYS A 230 34.02 0.44 -4.93
CA LYS A 230 32.60 0.07 -4.97
C LYS A 230 32.40 -1.27 -4.29
N ARG A 231 31.30 -1.40 -3.54
CA ARG A 231 30.92 -2.66 -2.91
C ARG A 231 30.61 -3.72 -3.99
N GLN A 232 31.07 -4.94 -3.77
CA GLN A 232 30.84 -6.11 -4.62
C GLN A 232 30.26 -7.26 -3.80
N ASN A 233 29.59 -8.19 -4.49
CA ASN A 233 28.99 -9.40 -3.93
C ASN A 233 28.06 -9.06 -2.75
N TYR A 234 27.12 -8.14 -3.01
CA TYR A 234 26.17 -7.70 -2.00
C TYR A 234 24.77 -8.17 -2.37
N THR A 235 24.02 -8.48 -1.32
CA THR A 235 22.65 -8.99 -1.44
C THR A 235 21.68 -7.91 -0.99
N LEU A 236 20.64 -7.69 -1.80
CA LEU A 236 19.47 -6.89 -1.46
C LEU A 236 18.26 -7.80 -1.38
N HIS A 237 17.41 -7.58 -0.38
CA HIS A 237 16.10 -8.20 -0.32
C HIS A 237 15.08 -7.31 -1.00
N VAL A 238 14.31 -7.89 -1.92
CA VAL A 238 13.13 -7.24 -2.48
C VAL A 238 11.97 -7.59 -1.58
N VAL A 239 11.33 -6.57 -1.04
CA VAL A 239 10.22 -6.71 -0.11
C VAL A 239 8.98 -6.05 -0.69
N GLU A 240 7.85 -6.68 -0.44
CA GLU A 240 6.53 -6.22 -0.82
C GLU A 240 5.71 -5.94 0.43
N MET A 241 4.95 -4.85 0.40
CA MET A 241 3.91 -4.51 1.36
C MET A 241 2.59 -4.41 0.61
N THR A 242 1.61 -5.21 1.05
CA THR A 242 0.27 -5.23 0.45
C THR A 242 -0.80 -4.99 1.52
N VAL A 243 -2.04 -4.77 1.07
CA VAL A 243 -3.19 -4.55 1.95
C VAL A 243 -3.35 -5.70 2.94
N ASN A 244 -3.29 -5.37 4.24
CA ASN A 244 -3.48 -6.30 5.35
C ASN A 244 -2.38 -7.38 5.50
N SER A 245 -1.21 -7.22 4.86
CA SER A 245 -0.06 -8.10 5.05
C SER A 245 1.10 -7.37 5.73
N ALA A 246 1.88 -8.12 6.51
CA ALA A 246 3.18 -7.62 6.99
C ALA A 246 4.13 -7.46 5.80
N MET A 247 5.20 -6.66 5.95
CA MET A 247 6.27 -6.61 4.95
C MET A 247 6.85 -8.01 4.71
N VAL A 248 6.81 -8.49 3.47
CA VAL A 248 7.25 -9.83 3.08
C VAL A 248 8.40 -9.78 2.09
N LYS A 249 9.44 -10.58 2.31
CA LYS A 249 10.50 -10.83 1.31
C LYS A 249 9.93 -11.66 0.16
N VAL A 250 9.96 -11.11 -1.05
CA VAL A 250 9.46 -11.74 -2.28
C VAL A 250 10.58 -12.17 -3.21
N ALA A 251 11.75 -11.54 -3.13
CA ALA A 251 12.91 -11.91 -3.91
C ALA A 251 14.21 -11.49 -3.24
N GLU A 252 15.31 -11.99 -3.77
CA GLU A 252 16.67 -11.62 -3.42
C GLU A 252 17.36 -11.15 -4.70
N TRP A 253 18.07 -10.03 -4.62
CA TRP A 253 18.84 -9.49 -5.72
C TRP A 253 20.32 -9.47 -5.33
N SER A 254 21.18 -9.93 -6.23
CA SER A 254 22.64 -9.84 -6.08
C SER A 254 23.24 -9.25 -7.35
N ASP A 255 24.42 -8.63 -7.21
CA ASP A 255 25.15 -8.07 -8.35
C ASP A 255 25.70 -9.15 -9.30
N GLU A 256 25.97 -10.37 -8.80
CA GLU A 256 26.42 -11.51 -9.60
C GLU A 256 25.24 -12.34 -10.16
N GLY A 257 24.22 -12.60 -9.34
CA GLY A 257 23.13 -13.54 -9.66
C GLY A 257 21.84 -12.89 -10.18
N GLY A 258 21.74 -11.56 -10.16
CA GLY A 258 20.53 -10.85 -10.55
C GLY A 258 19.35 -11.09 -9.60
N LEU A 259 18.13 -10.99 -10.10
CA LEU A 259 16.89 -11.15 -9.32
C LEU A 259 16.49 -12.63 -9.22
N ALA A 260 16.50 -13.18 -8.00
CA ALA A 260 16.06 -14.51 -7.67
C ALA A 260 14.76 -14.46 -6.83
N PRO A 261 13.61 -14.93 -7.36
CA PRO A 261 12.36 -14.94 -6.61
C PRO A 261 12.41 -15.94 -5.46
N VAL A 262 11.75 -15.61 -4.34
CA VAL A 262 11.66 -16.45 -3.15
C VAL A 262 10.17 -16.71 -2.85
N VAL A 263 9.86 -17.88 -2.29
CA VAL A 263 8.49 -18.20 -1.88
C VAL A 263 8.07 -17.27 -0.73
N ALA A 264 7.24 -16.28 -1.08
CA ALA A 264 6.72 -15.29 -0.15
C ALA A 264 5.77 -15.94 0.86
N LYS A 265 6.03 -15.73 2.15
CA LYS A 265 5.17 -16.19 3.25
C LYS A 265 4.31 -15.03 3.73
N TYR A 266 3.16 -14.84 3.08
CA TYR A 266 2.21 -13.82 3.46
C TYR A 266 1.60 -14.12 4.83
N THR A 267 1.95 -13.31 5.82
CA THR A 267 1.31 -13.34 7.14
C THR A 267 0.31 -12.21 7.17
N ARG A 268 -0.98 -12.56 7.28
CA ARG A 268 -2.03 -11.57 7.49
C ARG A 268 -1.84 -10.98 8.87
N LEU A 269 -1.60 -9.67 8.94
CA LEU A 269 -1.55 -8.99 10.23
C LEU A 269 -2.94 -9.12 10.85
N LYS A 270 -3.00 -9.58 12.10
CA LYS A 270 -4.22 -9.44 12.88
C LYS A 270 -4.40 -7.94 13.04
N THR A 271 -5.42 -7.37 12.40
CA THR A 271 -5.87 -6.03 12.73
C THR A 271 -6.23 -6.08 14.21
N ASP A 272 -5.44 -5.42 15.06
CA ASP A 272 -5.90 -5.16 16.42
C ASP A 272 -7.17 -4.34 16.24
N MET A 273 -8.31 -4.97 16.54
CA MET A 273 -9.65 -4.39 16.44
C MET A 273 -9.80 -3.37 17.58
N HIS A 274 -8.97 -2.33 17.57
CA HIS A 274 -9.12 -1.16 18.41
C HIS A 274 -10.19 -0.27 17.78
N TYR A 275 -11.45 -0.67 17.96
CA TYR A 275 -12.58 0.22 17.72
C TYR A 275 -12.98 0.86 19.05
N GLU A 276 -13.20 2.16 19.02
CA GLU A 276 -13.60 2.93 20.20
C GLU A 276 -15.04 2.58 20.55
N ARG A 277 -15.27 2.03 21.74
CA ARG A 277 -16.63 1.69 22.22
C ARG A 277 -17.46 2.93 22.60
N ASN A 278 -16.78 4.00 23.02
CA ASN A 278 -17.43 5.25 23.42
C ASN A 278 -17.74 6.18 22.24
N LYS A 279 -17.32 5.81 21.02
CA LYS A 279 -17.65 6.55 19.80
C LYS A 279 -19.04 6.12 19.31
N THR A 280 -19.86 7.10 18.92
CA THR A 280 -21.09 6.85 18.16
C THR A 280 -20.74 6.79 16.67
N TYR A 281 -20.96 5.64 16.05
CA TYR A 281 -20.66 5.41 14.64
C TYR A 281 -21.83 5.83 13.75
N VAL A 282 -21.54 6.55 12.67
CA VAL A 282 -22.55 6.98 11.71
C VAL A 282 -22.79 5.85 10.70
N VAL A 283 -24.03 5.36 10.66
CA VAL A 283 -24.47 4.32 9.72
C VAL A 283 -25.32 4.97 8.64
N THR A 284 -24.78 5.06 7.43
CA THR A 284 -25.54 5.55 6.27
C THR A 284 -26.44 4.46 5.72
N THR A 285 -27.66 4.86 5.33
CA THR A 285 -28.66 3.98 4.73
C THR A 285 -29.57 4.75 3.76
N ILE A 286 -30.46 4.03 3.09
CA ILE A 286 -31.45 4.56 2.14
C ILE A 286 -32.85 4.09 2.53
N ILE A 287 -33.88 4.92 2.28
CA ILE A 287 -35.27 4.54 2.51
C ILE A 287 -35.70 3.61 1.37
N GLU A 288 -35.92 2.33 1.70
CA GLU A 288 -36.41 1.33 0.76
C GLU A 288 -37.19 0.25 1.52
N GLU A 289 -38.45 0.03 1.17
CA GLU A 289 -39.28 -1.00 1.80
C GLU A 289 -38.87 -2.40 1.32
N PRO A 290 -38.79 -3.43 2.19
CA PRO A 290 -39.02 -3.42 3.64
C PRO A 290 -37.72 -3.29 4.47
N TYR A 291 -36.65 -2.76 3.88
CA TYR A 291 -35.33 -2.69 4.50
C TYR A 291 -35.20 -1.57 5.52
N ILE A 292 -35.57 -0.34 5.14
CA ILE A 292 -35.66 0.83 6.01
C ILE A 292 -36.89 1.63 5.64
N MET A 293 -37.72 1.90 6.65
CA MET A 293 -38.99 2.59 6.55
C MET A 293 -39.08 3.61 7.69
N LEU A 294 -39.82 4.69 7.48
CA LEU A 294 -40.11 5.64 8.54
C LEU A 294 -41.23 5.08 9.42
N ARG A 295 -40.96 4.94 10.72
CA ARG A 295 -41.96 4.50 11.69
C ARG A 295 -43.00 5.60 11.88
N GLN A 296 -44.28 5.21 11.91
CA GLN A 296 -45.34 6.12 12.30
C GLN A 296 -45.39 6.23 13.83
N PRO A 297 -45.24 7.43 14.42
CA PRO A 297 -45.28 7.60 15.87
C PRO A 297 -46.69 7.32 16.40
N GLU A 298 -46.78 6.64 17.55
CA GLU A 298 -48.04 6.51 18.25
C GLU A 298 -48.46 7.86 18.87
N PRO A 299 -49.76 8.13 19.08
CA PRO A 299 -50.22 9.40 19.65
C PRO A 299 -49.59 9.67 21.04
N GLY A 300 -48.69 10.66 21.10
CA GLY A 300 -47.96 11.05 22.32
C GLY A 300 -46.50 10.57 22.38
N GLU A 301 -46.04 9.79 21.40
CA GLU A 301 -44.65 9.33 21.29
C GLU A 301 -43.82 10.31 20.44
N THR A 302 -42.69 10.77 20.97
CA THR A 302 -41.67 11.50 20.21
C THR A 302 -40.54 10.55 19.86
N LEU A 303 -40.51 10.08 18.61
CA LEU A 303 -39.44 9.23 18.10
C LEU A 303 -38.20 10.09 17.83
N GLU A 304 -37.12 9.86 18.56
CA GLU A 304 -35.84 10.54 18.35
C GLU A 304 -34.79 9.61 17.74
N THR A 305 -33.88 10.20 16.95
CA THR A 305 -32.71 9.51 16.40
C THR A 305 -33.07 8.24 15.60
N ASN A 306 -32.69 7.06 16.11
CA ASN A 306 -32.80 5.76 15.43
C ASN A 306 -34.22 5.18 15.51
N GLU A 307 -35.01 5.57 16.51
CA GLU A 307 -36.35 5.02 16.75
C GLU A 307 -37.37 5.44 15.68
N ARG A 308 -37.01 6.46 14.89
CA ARG A 308 -37.78 6.93 13.72
C ARG A 308 -37.76 5.94 12.56
N PHE A 309 -36.90 4.92 12.60
CA PHE A 309 -36.74 3.96 11.53
C PHE A 309 -37.17 2.56 11.98
N GLU A 310 -37.77 1.82 11.06
CA GLU A 310 -38.11 0.41 11.20
C GLU A 310 -37.76 -0.37 9.92
N GLY A 311 -37.64 -1.69 10.02
CA GLY A 311 -37.33 -2.56 8.87
C GLY A 311 -36.10 -3.44 9.07
N TYR A 312 -35.85 -4.30 8.08
CA TYR A 312 -34.83 -5.34 8.13
C TYR A 312 -33.42 -4.82 8.44
N CYS A 313 -32.99 -3.75 7.76
CA CYS A 313 -31.64 -3.18 7.92
C CYS A 313 -31.47 -2.44 9.25
N LYS A 314 -32.56 -1.89 9.81
CA LYS A 314 -32.55 -1.28 11.14
C LYS A 314 -32.32 -2.35 12.21
N ASP A 315 -33.03 -3.48 12.12
CA ASP A 315 -32.86 -4.59 13.06
C ASP A 315 -31.47 -5.23 12.94
N LEU A 316 -30.96 -5.33 11.71
CA LEU A 316 -29.58 -5.77 11.47
C LEU A 316 -28.55 -4.83 12.10
N ALA A 317 -28.72 -3.51 11.95
CA ALA A 317 -27.82 -2.52 12.55
C ALA A 317 -27.80 -2.63 14.08
N GLU A 318 -28.97 -2.78 14.70
CA GLU A 318 -29.11 -2.98 16.15
C GLU A 318 -28.38 -4.25 16.63
N LEU A 319 -28.53 -5.37 15.92
CA LEU A 319 -27.86 -6.63 16.25
C LEU A 319 -26.33 -6.52 16.10
N VAL A 320 -25.85 -5.84 15.06
CA VAL A 320 -24.42 -5.60 14.84
C VAL A 320 -23.85 -4.71 15.95
N ALA A 321 -24.53 -3.60 16.27
CA ALA A 321 -24.12 -2.68 17.32
C ALA A 321 -24.05 -3.35 18.69
N LYS A 322 -25.08 -4.14 19.04
CA LYS A 322 -25.13 -4.92 20.29
C LYS A 322 -24.00 -5.95 20.38
N LYS A 323 -23.69 -6.65 19.29
CA LYS A 323 -22.62 -7.67 19.27
C LYS A 323 -21.23 -7.05 19.41
N LEU A 324 -21.01 -5.87 18.84
CA LEU A 324 -19.74 -5.16 18.94
C LEU A 324 -19.61 -4.33 20.23
N GLY A 325 -20.73 -3.98 20.86
CA GLY A 325 -20.78 -3.11 22.03
C GLY A 325 -20.45 -1.66 21.67
N ILE A 326 -21.01 -1.16 20.56
CA ILE A 326 -20.82 0.20 20.04
C ILE A 326 -22.14 0.96 20.00
N ASN A 327 -22.05 2.29 20.06
CA ASN A 327 -23.19 3.18 19.79
C ASN A 327 -23.25 3.50 18.29
N TYR A 328 -24.45 3.71 17.74
CA TYR A 328 -24.61 4.06 16.33
C TYR A 328 -25.75 5.06 16.10
N GLU A 329 -25.67 5.78 14.99
CA GLU A 329 -26.70 6.71 14.52
C GLU A 329 -27.03 6.39 13.06
N LEU A 330 -28.31 6.14 12.74
CA LEU A 330 -28.78 5.96 11.38
C LEU A 330 -28.96 7.31 10.70
N ARG A 331 -28.34 7.47 9.52
CA ARG A 331 -28.52 8.63 8.66
C ARG A 331 -28.95 8.20 7.28
N ILE A 332 -29.93 8.91 6.72
CA ILE A 332 -30.32 8.72 5.33
C ILE A 332 -29.31 9.42 4.44
N VAL A 333 -28.87 8.71 3.39
CA VAL A 333 -27.98 9.23 2.36
C VAL A 333 -28.53 10.53 1.77
N LYS A 334 -27.68 11.55 1.63
CA LYS A 334 -28.13 12.92 1.31
C LYS A 334 -28.75 13.06 -0.08
N ASP A 335 -28.22 12.34 -1.06
CA ASP A 335 -28.62 12.43 -2.47
C ASP A 335 -29.60 11.34 -2.90
N GLY A 336 -29.98 10.42 -1.99
CA GLY A 336 -30.89 9.31 -2.28
C GLY A 336 -30.29 8.19 -3.14
N GLN A 337 -28.97 8.17 -3.37
CA GLN A 337 -28.35 7.21 -4.27
C GLN A 337 -27.59 6.11 -3.51
N TYR A 338 -27.51 4.92 -4.11
CA TYR A 338 -26.68 3.83 -3.55
C TYR A 338 -25.19 4.12 -3.64
N GLY A 339 -24.78 4.74 -4.74
CA GLY A 339 -23.39 5.04 -5.06
C GLY A 339 -22.99 4.49 -6.42
N SER A 340 -22.68 5.43 -7.30
CA SER A 340 -22.15 5.26 -8.64
C SER A 340 -20.96 6.19 -8.83
N GLU A 341 -20.14 5.91 -9.83
CA GLU A 341 -19.04 6.79 -10.17
C GLU A 341 -19.57 8.14 -10.64
N ASN A 342 -19.04 9.21 -10.05
CA ASN A 342 -19.38 10.57 -10.40
C ASN A 342 -18.13 11.47 -10.33
N PRO A 343 -17.51 11.80 -11.47
CA PRO A 343 -16.32 12.65 -11.52
C PRO A 343 -16.53 14.06 -10.96
N ASP A 344 -17.77 14.57 -10.98
CA ASP A 344 -18.10 15.93 -10.55
C ASP A 344 -18.12 16.05 -9.02
N VAL A 345 -18.14 14.92 -8.30
CA VAL A 345 -18.23 14.88 -6.85
C VAL A 345 -16.85 14.57 -6.25
N LYS A 346 -16.52 15.25 -5.15
CA LYS A 346 -15.27 15.00 -4.41
C LYS A 346 -15.19 13.52 -3.99
N GLY A 347 -14.09 12.87 -4.35
CA GLY A 347 -13.88 11.43 -4.12
C GLY A 347 -14.40 10.53 -5.24
N GLY A 348 -15.00 11.07 -6.30
CA GLY A 348 -15.37 10.35 -7.52
C GLY A 348 -16.59 9.44 -7.40
N TRP A 349 -17.32 9.51 -6.29
CA TRP A 349 -18.48 8.64 -6.00
C TRP A 349 -19.60 9.43 -5.33
N ASP A 350 -20.84 9.21 -5.78
CA ASP A 350 -22.05 9.71 -5.13
C ASP A 350 -22.62 8.68 -4.14
N GLY A 351 -23.78 8.97 -3.55
CA GLY A 351 -24.52 8.03 -2.73
C GLY A 351 -23.83 7.60 -1.45
N MET A 352 -24.31 6.48 -0.90
CA MET A 352 -23.74 5.86 0.29
C MET A 352 -22.27 5.48 0.11
N VAL A 353 -21.88 4.99 -1.07
CA VAL A 353 -20.47 4.70 -1.39
C VAL A 353 -19.62 5.98 -1.27
N GLY A 354 -20.10 7.10 -1.81
CA GLY A 354 -19.44 8.40 -1.71
C GLY A 354 -19.31 8.89 -0.27
N GLU A 355 -20.34 8.73 0.55
CA GLU A 355 -20.29 9.10 1.97
C GLU A 355 -19.24 8.31 2.74
N LEU A 356 -19.06 7.00 2.43
CA LEU A 356 -17.98 6.20 3.00
C LEU A 356 -16.59 6.65 2.51
N VAL A 357 -16.43 6.89 1.21
CA VAL A 357 -15.16 7.35 0.62
C VAL A 357 -14.72 8.69 1.19
N ARG A 358 -15.67 9.61 1.41
CA ARG A 358 -15.43 10.94 2.02
C ARG A 358 -15.35 10.92 3.55
N LYS A 359 -15.50 9.75 4.18
CA LYS A 359 -15.54 9.57 5.65
C LYS A 359 -16.64 10.39 6.33
N GLU A 360 -17.76 10.59 5.64
CA GLU A 360 -18.97 11.22 6.19
C GLU A 360 -19.82 10.21 6.98
N ALA A 361 -19.68 8.92 6.65
CA ALA A 361 -20.26 7.79 7.38
C ALA A 361 -19.17 6.76 7.70
N ASP A 362 -19.35 6.00 8.79
CA ASP A 362 -18.41 4.95 9.21
C ASP A 362 -18.76 3.59 8.58
N PHE A 363 -20.06 3.28 8.45
CA PHE A 363 -20.55 2.05 7.82
C PHE A 363 -21.79 2.32 6.98
N ALA A 364 -22.05 1.46 6.00
CA ALA A 364 -23.32 1.43 5.28
C ALA A 364 -24.04 0.11 5.54
N ILE A 365 -25.28 0.18 6.04
CA ILE A 365 -26.14 -0.99 6.23
C ILE A 365 -27.43 -0.76 5.44
N ALA A 366 -27.43 -1.26 4.21
CA ALA A 366 -28.48 -1.04 3.23
C ALA A 366 -28.56 -2.24 2.27
N PRO A 367 -29.63 -2.35 1.46
CA PRO A 367 -29.76 -3.34 0.38
C PRO A 367 -28.85 -3.02 -0.82
N MET A 368 -27.54 -2.91 -0.56
CA MET A 368 -26.54 -2.53 -1.56
C MET A 368 -25.92 -3.76 -2.22
N THR A 369 -26.00 -3.83 -3.55
CA THR A 369 -25.32 -4.88 -4.33
C THR A 369 -23.81 -4.70 -4.30
N ILE A 370 -23.10 -5.80 -4.02
CA ILE A 370 -21.64 -5.91 -4.14
C ILE A 370 -21.27 -5.95 -5.62
N THR A 371 -20.53 -4.96 -6.12
CA THR A 371 -20.03 -4.90 -7.49
C THR A 371 -18.52 -4.69 -7.50
N SER A 372 -17.84 -5.12 -8.57
CA SER A 372 -16.38 -4.94 -8.70
C SER A 372 -15.97 -3.46 -8.67
N GLU A 373 -16.80 -2.55 -9.17
CA GLU A 373 -16.52 -1.12 -9.15
C GLU A 373 -16.55 -0.55 -7.74
N ARG A 374 -17.58 -0.90 -6.95
CA ARG A 374 -17.70 -0.45 -5.55
C ARG A 374 -16.62 -1.06 -4.67
N GLU A 375 -16.30 -2.34 -4.88
CA GLU A 375 -15.22 -3.03 -4.17
C GLU A 375 -13.85 -2.41 -4.44
N ARG A 376 -13.65 -1.56 -5.46
CA ARG A 376 -12.37 -0.86 -5.65
C ARG A 376 -12.15 0.28 -4.66
N VAL A 377 -13.21 0.82 -4.07
CA VAL A 377 -13.15 2.04 -3.25
C VAL A 377 -13.59 1.82 -1.80
N ILE A 378 -14.40 0.79 -1.54
CA ILE A 378 -14.85 0.39 -0.21
C ILE A 378 -14.66 -1.12 0.01
N ASP A 379 -14.65 -1.53 1.27
CA ASP A 379 -14.63 -2.94 1.65
C ASP A 379 -16.03 -3.45 1.96
N PHE A 380 -16.33 -4.66 1.48
CA PHE A 380 -17.58 -5.35 1.78
C PHE A 380 -17.36 -6.47 2.81
N SER A 381 -18.37 -6.67 3.65
CA SER A 381 -18.48 -7.88 4.46
C SER A 381 -18.87 -9.08 3.58
N LYS A 382 -18.99 -10.27 4.19
CA LYS A 382 -19.63 -11.38 3.50
C LYS A 382 -21.11 -11.06 3.28
N PRO A 383 -21.69 -11.41 2.12
CA PRO A 383 -23.09 -11.11 1.81
C PRO A 383 -24.00 -11.75 2.87
N PHE A 384 -24.94 -10.97 3.40
CA PHE A 384 -25.91 -11.45 4.39
C PHE A 384 -27.21 -11.97 3.76
N MET A 385 -27.43 -11.67 2.48
CA MET A 385 -28.59 -12.13 1.69
C MET A 385 -28.12 -12.44 0.27
N SER A 386 -28.58 -13.57 -0.29
CA SER A 386 -28.32 -13.93 -1.68
C SER A 386 -29.56 -13.65 -2.52
N LEU A 387 -29.42 -12.80 -3.53
CA LEU A 387 -30.48 -12.40 -4.44
C LEU A 387 -30.01 -12.69 -5.88
N GLY A 388 -30.95 -13.05 -6.76
CA GLY A 388 -30.70 -13.27 -8.18
C GLY A 388 -31.68 -12.49 -9.04
N ILE A 389 -31.34 -12.29 -10.31
CA ILE A 389 -32.22 -11.63 -11.28
C ILE A 389 -33.50 -12.47 -11.40
N SER A 390 -34.64 -11.84 -11.11
CA SER A 390 -35.95 -12.48 -11.15
C SER A 390 -36.87 -11.72 -12.11
N ILE A 391 -37.69 -12.44 -12.87
CA ILE A 391 -38.67 -11.83 -13.77
C ILE A 391 -40.01 -11.78 -13.05
N MET A 392 -40.51 -10.57 -12.82
CA MET A 392 -41.87 -10.38 -12.30
C MET A 392 -42.85 -10.36 -13.47
N ILE A 393 -43.75 -11.35 -13.50
CA ILE A 393 -44.87 -11.37 -14.45
C ILE A 393 -46.16 -11.06 -13.72
N LYS A 394 -47.03 -10.28 -14.37
CA LYS A 394 -48.39 -10.09 -13.87
C LYS A 394 -49.07 -11.45 -13.80
N ARG A 395 -49.61 -11.79 -12.62
CA ARG A 395 -50.36 -13.03 -12.44
C ARG A 395 -51.43 -13.11 -13.54
N PRO A 396 -51.47 -14.20 -14.34
CA PRO A 396 -52.47 -14.32 -15.39
C PRO A 396 -53.85 -14.31 -14.75
N VAL A 397 -54.69 -13.36 -15.19
CA VAL A 397 -56.09 -13.35 -14.79
C VAL A 397 -56.70 -14.61 -15.39
N LYS A 398 -57.20 -15.52 -14.55
CA LYS A 398 -58.00 -16.65 -15.03
C LYS A 398 -59.19 -16.06 -15.79
N GLN A 399 -59.15 -16.12 -17.11
CA GLN A 399 -60.32 -15.75 -17.90
C GLN A 399 -61.44 -16.68 -17.47
N LYS A 400 -62.59 -16.12 -17.05
CA LYS A 400 -63.78 -16.92 -16.79
C LYS A 400 -64.04 -17.70 -18.08
N PRO A 401 -64.25 -19.03 -18.02
CA PRO A 401 -64.54 -19.80 -19.22
C PRO A 401 -65.71 -19.14 -19.95
N SER A 402 -65.51 -18.80 -21.22
CA SER A 402 -66.58 -18.36 -22.12
C SER A 402 -67.73 -19.37 -22.08
N VAL A 403 -68.96 -18.91 -22.30
CA VAL A 403 -70.15 -19.78 -22.40
C VAL A 403 -69.99 -20.88 -23.45
N PHE A 404 -69.08 -20.70 -24.42
CA PHE A 404 -68.72 -21.70 -25.44
C PHE A 404 -67.49 -22.53 -25.10
N SER A 405 -66.96 -22.46 -23.87
CA SER A 405 -65.77 -23.23 -23.48
C SER A 405 -65.98 -24.75 -23.53
N PHE A 406 -67.23 -25.21 -23.54
CA PHE A 406 -67.58 -26.61 -23.77
C PHE A 406 -67.25 -27.09 -25.20
N LEU A 407 -67.06 -26.18 -26.17
CA LEU A 407 -66.65 -26.51 -27.54
C LEU A 407 -65.13 -26.63 -27.67
N ASN A 408 -64.35 -26.09 -26.72
CA ASN A 408 -62.89 -26.12 -26.72
C ASN A 408 -62.24 -27.53 -26.71
N PRO A 409 -62.87 -28.60 -26.19
CA PRO A 409 -62.28 -29.94 -26.23
C PRO A 409 -62.08 -30.49 -27.66
N LEU A 410 -62.78 -29.95 -28.66
CA LEU A 410 -62.67 -30.34 -30.07
C LEU A 410 -62.17 -29.16 -30.90
N SER A 411 -61.22 -29.40 -31.81
CA SER A 411 -60.73 -28.36 -32.71
C SER A 411 -61.84 -27.92 -33.68
N LYS A 412 -61.71 -26.70 -34.22
CA LYS A 412 -62.66 -26.17 -35.23
C LYS A 412 -62.79 -27.12 -36.43
N GLU A 413 -61.69 -27.76 -36.82
CA GLU A 413 -61.65 -28.72 -37.93
C GLU A 413 -62.53 -29.94 -37.64
N ILE A 414 -62.46 -30.50 -36.44
CA ILE A 414 -63.29 -31.64 -36.04
C ILE A 414 -64.77 -31.26 -36.03
N TRP A 415 -65.11 -30.07 -35.54
CA TRP A 415 -66.49 -29.56 -35.61
C TRP A 415 -66.97 -29.43 -37.06
N VAL A 416 -66.15 -28.88 -37.95
CA VAL A 416 -66.48 -28.78 -39.39
C VAL A 416 -66.63 -30.18 -40.01
N SER A 417 -65.81 -31.16 -39.64
CA SER A 417 -65.94 -32.54 -40.11
C SER A 417 -67.22 -33.22 -39.59
N ILE A 418 -67.61 -32.98 -38.34
CA ILE A 418 -68.87 -33.50 -37.77
C ILE A 418 -70.07 -32.88 -38.52
N PHE A 419 -70.10 -31.56 -38.70
CA PHE A 419 -71.19 -30.89 -39.43
C PHE A 419 -71.19 -31.26 -40.92
N GLY A 420 -70.02 -31.35 -41.55
CA GLY A 420 -69.89 -31.80 -42.94
C GLY A 420 -70.32 -33.25 -43.14
N GLY A 421 -69.96 -34.13 -42.20
CA GLY A 421 -70.39 -35.54 -42.19
C GLY A 421 -71.89 -35.70 -41.98
N MET A 422 -72.49 -34.96 -41.04
CA MET A 422 -73.96 -34.93 -40.87
C MET A 422 -74.67 -34.36 -42.10
N GLY A 423 -74.11 -33.32 -42.73
CA GLY A 423 -74.64 -32.74 -43.96
C GLY A 423 -74.63 -33.71 -45.13
N MET A 424 -73.54 -34.46 -45.31
CA MET A 424 -73.44 -35.50 -46.34
C MET A 424 -74.34 -36.71 -46.05
N GLY A 425 -74.51 -37.08 -44.77
CA GLY A 425 -75.45 -38.12 -44.35
C GLY A 425 -76.91 -37.77 -44.67
N LEU A 426 -77.33 -36.52 -44.44
CA LEU A 426 -78.67 -36.03 -44.80
C LEU A 426 -78.90 -35.92 -46.31
N ILE A 427 -77.84 -35.75 -47.11
CA ILE A 427 -77.91 -35.75 -48.58
C ILE A 427 -77.95 -37.18 -49.13
N SER A 428 -77.41 -38.17 -48.41
CA SER A 428 -77.43 -39.58 -48.82
C SER A 428 -78.76 -40.30 -48.53
N ASP A 429 -79.63 -39.74 -47.67
CA ASP A 429 -80.96 -40.26 -47.34
C ASP A 429 -82.11 -39.55 -48.11
N ARG A 430 -81.78 -38.79 -49.15
CA ARG A 430 -82.71 -38.27 -50.17
C ARG A 430 -82.38 -38.88 -51.52
#